data_AF-A0A957TAX1-F1
#
_entry.id   AF-A0A957TAX1-F1
#
_cell.length_a   1.000
_cell.length_b   1.000
_cell.length_c   1.000
_cell.angle_alpha   90.00
_cell.angle_beta   90.00
_cell.angle_gamma   90.00
#
_symmetry.space_group_name_H-M   'P 1'
#
loop_
_entity.id
_entity.type
_entity.pdbx_description
1 polymer ?
#
loop_
_entity_poly.entity_id
_entity_poly.type
_entity_poly.pdbx_seq_one_letter_code
_entity_poly.pdbx_strand_id
1 'polypeptide(L)'
;SNSNTQPWQIEVASGATRERLAEALVAAHAAGHQSVDFPYFEGLFQGAQQARRSEFGAQLYEALGIARGDTGLRQEYNVESLRFYGAPHVVMLFAPANTEARVAADMGIYAQTLLLALTAYGIASCPQALLSFYADIVREELGVIDRKLLMGISFGYADEDAPVNTVRTPRAELAETVRFHR
;
A
#
# COMPACT_ATOMS: atom_id res chain seq x y z
N SER A 1 -8.09 18.27 -6.08
CA SER A 1 -7.14 17.93 -7.14
C SER A 1 -6.78 19.17 -7.94
N ASN A 2 -5.74 19.12 -8.78
CA ASN A 2 -5.44 20.17 -9.76
C ASN A 2 -6.69 20.40 -10.64
N SER A 3 -7.12 21.66 -10.78
CA SER A 3 -8.28 22.06 -11.61
C SER A 3 -9.55 21.22 -11.44
N ASN A 4 -9.79 20.66 -10.25
CA ASN A 4 -10.92 19.76 -9.97
C ASN A 4 -11.02 18.52 -10.89
N THR A 5 -9.92 18.07 -11.48
CA THR A 5 -9.87 16.94 -12.43
C THR A 5 -10.28 15.60 -11.85
N GLN A 6 -10.15 15.40 -10.53
CA GLN A 6 -10.52 14.17 -9.81
C GLN A 6 -10.00 12.91 -10.50
N PRO A 7 -8.66 12.77 -10.66
CA PRO A 7 -8.08 11.75 -11.55
C PRO A 7 -8.25 10.30 -11.07
N TRP A 8 -8.73 10.11 -9.83
CA TRP A 8 -8.88 8.79 -9.22
C TRP A 8 -10.02 8.00 -9.85
N GLN A 9 -9.72 6.76 -10.24
CA GLN A 9 -10.71 5.71 -10.45
C GLN A 9 -10.54 4.67 -9.34
N ILE A 10 -11.64 4.33 -8.67
CA ILE A 10 -11.63 3.58 -7.42
C ILE A 10 -12.41 2.30 -7.61
N GLU A 11 -11.72 1.17 -7.53
CA GLU A 11 -12.35 -0.15 -7.53
C GLU A 11 -12.35 -0.70 -6.11
N VAL A 12 -13.52 -1.08 -5.60
CA VAL A 12 -13.66 -1.69 -4.27
C VAL A 12 -14.05 -3.15 -4.44
N ALA A 13 -13.20 -4.06 -3.95
CA ALA A 13 -13.48 -5.49 -3.98
C ALA A 13 -13.89 -6.00 -2.60
N SER A 14 -14.83 -6.94 -2.57
CA SER A 14 -15.37 -7.58 -1.36
C SER A 14 -15.86 -9.00 -1.67
N GLY A 15 -16.07 -9.81 -0.63
CA GLY A 15 -16.59 -11.17 -0.77
C GLY A 15 -15.82 -12.02 -1.79
N ALA A 16 -16.55 -12.80 -2.60
CA ALA A 16 -15.95 -13.70 -3.58
C ALA A 16 -15.00 -13.02 -4.59
N THR A 17 -15.26 -11.76 -4.96
CA THR A 17 -14.34 -11.03 -5.86
C THR A 17 -13.03 -10.68 -5.17
N ARG A 18 -13.08 -10.26 -3.89
CA ARG A 18 -11.87 -10.05 -3.10
C ARG A 18 -11.08 -11.35 -2.90
N GLU A 19 -11.77 -12.46 -2.66
CA GLU A 19 -11.14 -13.78 -2.49
C GLU A 19 -10.41 -14.24 -3.75
N ARG A 20 -11.07 -14.18 -4.92
CA ARG A 20 -10.42 -14.50 -6.20
C ARG A 20 -9.22 -13.62 -6.47
N LEU A 21 -9.35 -12.31 -6.23
CA LEU A 21 -8.26 -11.36 -6.40
C LEU A 21 -7.07 -11.67 -5.48
N ALA A 22 -7.31 -11.99 -4.21
CA ALA A 22 -6.26 -12.38 -3.27
C ALA A 22 -5.49 -13.63 -3.76
N GLU A 23 -6.20 -14.67 -4.19
CA GLU A 23 -5.57 -15.90 -4.67
C GLU A 23 -4.82 -15.69 -6.00
N ALA A 24 -5.34 -14.86 -6.90
CA ALA A 24 -4.66 -14.49 -8.14
C ALA A 24 -3.34 -13.73 -7.87
N LEU A 25 -3.34 -12.80 -6.91
CA LEU A 25 -2.13 -12.09 -6.48
C LEU A 25 -1.09 -13.03 -5.88
N VAL A 26 -1.51 -13.97 -5.02
CA VAL A 26 -0.62 -14.98 -4.45
C VAL A 26 -0.04 -15.90 -5.53
N ALA A 27 -0.85 -16.34 -6.49
CA ALA A 27 -0.40 -17.17 -7.61
C ALA A 27 0.63 -16.43 -8.48
N ALA A 28 0.39 -15.15 -8.80
CA ALA A 28 1.32 -14.33 -9.58
C ALA A 28 2.64 -14.11 -8.82
N HIS A 29 2.58 -13.88 -7.51
CA HIS A 29 3.77 -13.78 -6.67
C HIS A 29 4.59 -15.08 -6.68
N ALA A 30 3.94 -16.24 -6.51
CA ALA A 30 4.60 -17.54 -6.55
C ALA A 30 5.24 -17.84 -7.91
N ALA A 31 4.65 -17.34 -9.00
CA ALA A 31 5.20 -17.44 -10.35
C ALA A 31 6.33 -16.42 -10.65
N GLY A 32 6.60 -15.48 -9.73
CA GLY A 32 7.55 -14.38 -9.96
C GLY A 32 7.08 -13.37 -11.01
N HIS A 33 5.76 -13.32 -11.29
CA HIS A 33 5.16 -12.47 -12.31
C HIS A 33 4.81 -11.11 -11.73
N GLN A 34 5.65 -10.10 -11.97
CA GLN A 34 5.40 -8.71 -11.60
C GLN A 34 5.12 -7.85 -12.84
N SER A 35 4.20 -6.91 -12.71
CA SER A 35 3.65 -6.07 -13.79
C SER A 35 3.47 -4.62 -13.34
N VAL A 36 4.50 -4.07 -12.69
CA VAL A 36 4.47 -2.77 -12.01
C VAL A 36 4.30 -1.61 -13.02
N ASP A 37 3.29 -0.75 -12.83
CA ASP A 37 3.06 0.41 -13.71
C ASP A 37 3.96 1.63 -13.40
N PHE A 38 4.42 1.72 -12.15
CA PHE A 38 5.30 2.76 -11.60
C PHE A 38 6.52 2.10 -10.92
N PRO A 39 7.60 1.81 -11.68
CA PRO A 39 8.72 1.05 -11.16
C PRO A 39 9.54 1.83 -10.12
N TYR A 40 10.11 1.10 -9.17
CA TYR A 40 11.19 1.61 -8.33
C TYR A 40 12.46 1.78 -9.16
N PHE A 41 13.26 2.79 -8.83
CA PHE A 41 14.58 2.99 -9.43
C PHE A 41 15.66 3.01 -8.35
N GLU A 42 16.89 2.71 -8.77
CA GLU A 42 18.05 2.70 -7.88
C GLU A 42 18.27 4.09 -7.26
N GLY A 43 18.46 4.14 -5.94
CA GLY A 43 18.64 5.40 -5.24
C GLY A 43 17.35 6.20 -5.00
N LEU A 44 16.17 5.59 -5.14
CA LEU A 44 14.89 6.23 -4.77
C LEU A 44 14.88 6.76 -3.32
N PHE A 45 15.52 6.03 -2.40
CA PHE A 45 15.69 6.45 -1.01
C PHE A 45 17.18 6.54 -0.68
N GLN A 46 17.61 7.69 -0.19
CA GLN A 46 19.00 7.95 0.21
C GLN A 46 19.02 8.61 1.59
N GLY A 47 20.19 8.69 2.23
CA GLY A 47 20.37 9.38 3.51
C GLY A 47 19.28 9.07 4.55
N ALA A 48 18.61 10.13 5.03
CA ALA A 48 17.56 10.02 6.05
C ALA A 48 16.36 9.17 5.61
N GLN A 49 15.97 9.19 4.33
CA GLN A 49 14.85 8.37 3.83
C GLN A 49 15.16 6.87 3.95
N GLN A 50 16.39 6.46 3.58
CA GLN A 50 16.81 5.06 3.69
C GLN A 50 16.95 4.63 5.16
N ALA A 51 17.46 5.51 6.04
CA ALA A 51 17.54 5.23 7.47
C ALA A 51 16.15 4.96 8.09
N ARG A 52 15.18 5.84 7.81
CA ARG A 52 13.78 5.69 8.28
C ARG A 52 13.13 4.42 7.74
N ARG A 53 13.36 4.07 6.48
CA ARG A 53 12.88 2.81 5.89
C ARG A 53 13.45 1.58 6.61
N SER A 54 14.74 1.59 6.93
CA SER A 54 15.40 0.50 7.66
C SER A 54 14.86 0.36 9.09
N GLU A 55 14.68 1.48 9.80
CA GLU A 55 14.11 1.50 11.15
C GLU A 55 12.67 0.98 11.17
N PHE A 56 11.83 1.45 10.24
CA PHE A 56 10.46 0.95 10.08
C PHE A 56 10.44 -0.57 9.87
N GLY A 57 11.30 -1.09 8.99
CA GLY A 57 11.41 -2.53 8.76
C GLY A 57 11.83 -3.29 10.00
N ALA A 58 12.77 -2.77 10.78
CA ALA A 58 13.21 -3.41 12.03
C ALA A 58 12.06 -3.51 13.06
N GLN A 59 11.34 -2.41 13.30
CA GLN A 59 10.21 -2.37 14.23
C GLN A 59 9.07 -3.31 13.79
N LEU A 60 8.77 -3.34 12.48
CA LEU A 60 7.76 -4.22 11.92
C LEU A 60 8.10 -5.70 12.14
N TYR A 61 9.32 -6.11 11.78
CA TYR A 61 9.74 -7.50 11.93
C TYR A 61 9.90 -7.92 13.39
N GLU A 62 10.34 -7.02 14.26
CA GLU A 62 10.40 -7.26 15.70
C GLU A 62 9.01 -7.57 16.27
N ALA A 63 7.99 -6.77 15.93
CA ALA A 63 6.63 -7.02 16.39
C ALA A 63 6.04 -8.33 15.84
N LEU A 64 6.46 -8.75 14.65
CA LEU A 64 6.08 -10.04 14.06
C LEU A 64 6.87 -11.22 14.64
N GLY A 65 7.90 -10.99 15.46
CA GLY A 65 8.79 -12.05 15.94
C GLY A 65 9.68 -12.65 14.84
N ILE A 66 9.88 -11.94 13.73
CA ILE A 66 10.60 -12.42 12.55
C ILE A 66 12.06 -11.95 12.61
N ALA A 67 12.99 -12.89 12.78
CA ALA A 67 14.41 -12.58 12.75
C ALA A 67 14.86 -12.08 11.35
N ARG A 68 15.90 -11.23 11.31
CA ARG A 68 16.38 -10.64 10.04
C ARG A 68 16.79 -11.66 8.98
N GLY A 69 17.31 -12.81 9.41
CA GLY A 69 17.73 -13.91 8.54
C GLY A 69 16.64 -14.94 8.23
N ASP A 70 15.45 -14.81 8.82
CA ASP A 70 14.36 -15.76 8.62
C ASP A 70 13.61 -15.44 7.32
N THR A 71 14.15 -15.96 6.21
CA THR A 71 13.56 -15.76 4.89
C THR A 71 12.21 -16.46 4.76
N GLY A 72 11.98 -17.57 5.47
CA GLY A 72 10.73 -18.32 5.42
C GLY A 72 9.56 -17.51 5.96
N LEU A 73 9.66 -17.06 7.22
CA LEU A 73 8.60 -16.26 7.85
C LEU A 73 8.36 -14.92 7.12
N ARG A 74 9.40 -14.34 6.53
CA ARG A 74 9.26 -13.13 5.70
C ARG A 74 8.44 -13.38 4.45
N GLN A 75 8.63 -14.52 3.79
CA GLN A 75 7.82 -14.87 2.63
C GLN A 75 6.37 -15.15 3.04
N GLU A 76 6.15 -15.86 4.14
CA GLU A 76 4.79 -16.08 4.68
C GLU A 76 4.08 -14.75 4.97
N TYR A 77 4.76 -13.79 5.60
CA TYR A 77 4.20 -12.46 5.83
C TYR A 77 3.91 -11.69 4.54
N ASN A 78 4.77 -11.79 3.51
CA ASN A 78 4.52 -11.18 2.21
C ASN A 78 3.29 -11.80 1.52
N VAL A 79 3.11 -13.13 1.62
CA VAL A 79 1.93 -13.82 1.09
C VAL A 79 0.66 -13.34 1.79
N GLU A 80 0.69 -13.21 3.12
CA GLU A 80 -0.45 -12.67 3.87
C GLU A 80 -0.74 -11.20 3.50
N SER A 81 0.30 -10.42 3.19
CA SER A 81 0.16 -9.05 2.69
C SER A 81 -0.62 -9.01 1.36
N LEU A 82 -0.42 -10.01 0.48
CA LEU A 82 -1.16 -10.16 -0.78
C LEU A 82 -2.59 -10.64 -0.58
N ARG A 83 -2.86 -11.32 0.54
CA ARG A 83 -4.21 -11.61 1.03
C ARG A 83 -4.80 -10.48 1.85
N PHE A 84 -4.32 -9.25 1.66
CA PHE A 84 -4.86 -8.03 2.29
C PHE A 84 -4.79 -8.05 3.82
N TYR A 85 -3.88 -8.84 4.41
CA TYR A 85 -3.81 -9.08 5.86
C TYR A 85 -5.13 -9.58 6.46
N GLY A 86 -5.88 -10.38 5.72
CA GLY A 86 -7.21 -10.86 6.12
C GLY A 86 -8.33 -9.81 6.04
N ALA A 87 -8.07 -8.58 5.58
CA ALA A 87 -9.10 -7.55 5.50
C ALA A 87 -10.27 -7.97 4.59
N PRO A 88 -11.54 -7.73 4.99
CA PRO A 88 -12.71 -8.13 4.20
C PRO A 88 -12.88 -7.31 2.91
N HIS A 89 -12.23 -6.14 2.83
CA HIS A 89 -12.33 -5.24 1.71
C HIS A 89 -10.95 -4.71 1.29
N VAL A 90 -10.83 -4.38 0.00
CA VAL A 90 -9.67 -3.69 -0.56
C VAL A 90 -10.13 -2.64 -1.56
N VAL A 91 -9.49 -1.48 -1.53
CA VAL A 91 -9.61 -0.43 -2.54
C VAL A 91 -8.41 -0.50 -3.47
N MET A 92 -8.61 -0.49 -4.78
CA MET A 92 -7.55 -0.33 -5.78
C MET A 92 -7.62 1.08 -6.35
N LEU A 93 -6.53 1.85 -6.19
CA LEU A 93 -6.45 3.25 -6.61
C LEU A 93 -5.80 3.33 -8.00
N PHE A 94 -6.65 3.38 -9.02
CA PHE A 94 -6.24 3.55 -10.39
C PHE A 94 -6.11 5.03 -10.76
N ALA A 95 -5.07 5.33 -11.51
CA ALA A 95 -4.77 6.65 -12.05
C ALA A 95 -4.76 6.60 -13.59
N PRO A 96 -4.86 7.76 -14.27
CA PRO A 96 -4.74 7.84 -15.73
C PRO A 96 -3.43 7.23 -16.25
N ALA A 97 -3.43 6.67 -17.46
CA ALA A 97 -2.25 6.02 -18.04
C ALA A 97 -1.02 6.95 -18.17
N ASN A 98 -1.28 8.25 -18.33
CA ASN A 98 -0.28 9.32 -18.45
C ASN A 98 0.08 9.99 -17.10
N THR A 99 -0.23 9.34 -15.97
CA THR A 99 0.06 9.89 -14.63
C THR A 99 1.53 10.24 -14.47
N GLU A 100 1.78 11.49 -14.06
CA GLU A 100 3.07 11.99 -13.61
C GLU A 100 2.93 12.56 -12.18
N ALA A 101 3.95 13.29 -11.71
CA ALA A 101 4.04 13.77 -10.33
C ALA A 101 2.82 14.60 -9.85
N ARG A 102 2.26 15.52 -10.65
CA ARG A 102 1.13 16.35 -10.20
C ARG A 102 -0.14 15.54 -10.04
N VAL A 103 -0.41 14.62 -10.98
CA VAL A 103 -1.54 13.68 -10.88
C VAL A 103 -1.33 12.70 -9.71
N ALA A 104 -0.12 12.17 -9.52
CA ALA A 104 0.20 11.30 -8.39
C ALA A 104 0.03 12.01 -7.03
N ALA A 105 0.33 13.31 -6.95
CA ALA A 105 0.05 14.12 -5.77
C ALA A 105 -1.47 14.21 -5.49
N ASP A 106 -2.30 14.39 -6.52
CA ASP A 106 -3.75 14.38 -6.38
C ASP A 106 -4.28 13.02 -5.90
N MET A 107 -3.70 11.91 -6.40
CA MET A 107 -4.02 10.56 -5.92
C MET A 107 -3.65 10.39 -4.44
N GLY A 108 -2.51 10.95 -3.99
CA GLY A 108 -2.11 10.96 -2.58
C GLY A 108 -3.04 11.77 -1.69
N ILE A 109 -3.52 12.93 -2.15
CA ILE A 109 -4.54 13.74 -1.46
C ILE A 109 -5.82 12.93 -1.28
N TYR A 110 -6.29 12.26 -2.33
CA TYR A 110 -7.46 11.39 -2.27
C TYR A 110 -7.26 10.24 -1.28
N ALA A 111 -6.14 9.51 -1.40
CA ALA A 111 -5.81 8.38 -0.54
C ALA A 111 -5.84 8.78 0.94
N GLN A 112 -5.16 9.87 1.32
CA GLN A 112 -5.15 10.33 2.70
C GLN A 112 -6.53 10.77 3.19
N THR A 113 -7.32 11.43 2.34
CA THR A 113 -8.70 11.81 2.69
C THR A 113 -9.55 10.57 2.98
N LEU A 114 -9.41 9.52 2.16
CA LEU A 114 -10.09 8.24 2.38
C LEU A 114 -9.63 7.55 3.67
N LEU A 115 -8.32 7.48 3.95
CA LEU A 115 -7.79 6.88 5.18
C LEU A 115 -8.33 7.58 6.45
N LEU A 116 -8.38 8.92 6.43
CA LEU A 116 -8.96 9.70 7.53
C LEU A 116 -10.46 9.50 7.67
N ALA A 117 -11.20 9.42 6.55
CA ALA A 117 -12.62 9.13 6.56
C ALA A 117 -12.91 7.74 7.13
N LEU A 118 -12.19 6.70 6.71
CA LEU A 118 -12.30 5.35 7.28
C LEU A 118 -12.06 5.37 8.80
N THR A 119 -10.99 6.04 9.22
CA THR A 119 -10.66 6.21 10.65
C THR A 119 -11.79 6.88 11.43
N ALA A 120 -12.44 7.90 10.87
CA ALA A 120 -13.56 8.61 11.52
C ALA A 120 -14.78 7.70 11.78
N TYR A 121 -14.90 6.60 11.05
CA TYR A 121 -15.92 5.57 11.25
C TYR A 121 -15.40 4.33 12.00
N GLY A 122 -14.21 4.39 12.60
CA GLY A 122 -13.61 3.26 13.31
C GLY A 122 -13.12 2.13 12.38
N ILE A 123 -12.93 2.42 11.09
CA ILE A 123 -12.45 1.46 10.11
C ILE A 123 -10.93 1.58 9.97
N ALA A 124 -10.24 0.49 10.27
CA ALA A 124 -8.80 0.37 10.07
C ALA A 124 -8.45 0.22 8.60
N SER A 125 -7.24 0.66 8.23
CA SER A 125 -6.79 0.63 6.84
C SER A 125 -5.27 0.51 6.74
N CYS A 126 -4.80 -0.11 5.67
CA CYS A 126 -3.38 -0.26 5.35
C CYS A 126 -3.13 0.13 3.89
N PRO A 127 -2.51 1.28 3.59
CA PRO A 127 -2.08 1.61 2.23
C PRO A 127 -0.89 0.75 1.82
N GLN A 128 -1.00 0.08 0.67
CA GLN A 128 -0.06 -0.93 0.19
C GLN A 128 0.39 -0.64 -1.25
N ALA A 129 1.67 -0.26 -1.39
CA ALA A 129 2.33 -0.26 -2.69
C ALA A 129 2.58 -1.68 -3.22
N LEU A 130 2.69 -2.69 -2.35
CA LEU A 130 2.91 -4.08 -2.75
C LEU A 130 1.88 -4.57 -3.77
N LEU A 131 0.61 -4.18 -3.61
CA LEU A 131 -0.48 -4.61 -4.49
C LEU A 131 -0.33 -4.06 -5.91
N SER A 132 0.30 -2.89 -6.08
CA SER A 132 0.55 -2.32 -7.42
C SER A 132 1.68 -3.01 -8.18
N PHE A 133 2.36 -3.98 -7.58
CA PHE A 133 3.38 -4.78 -8.29
C PHE A 133 2.77 -5.82 -9.22
N TYR A 134 1.47 -6.06 -9.13
CA TYR A 134 0.72 -7.06 -9.91
C TYR A 134 -0.44 -6.39 -10.67
N ALA A 135 -0.18 -5.21 -11.23
CA ALA A 135 -1.23 -4.35 -11.77
C ALA A 135 -2.02 -4.98 -12.93
N ASP A 136 -1.40 -5.86 -13.74
CA ASP A 136 -2.12 -6.60 -14.78
C ASP A 136 -3.14 -7.59 -14.19
N ILE A 137 -2.76 -8.37 -13.17
CA ILE A 137 -3.65 -9.29 -12.45
C ILE A 137 -4.84 -8.52 -11.86
N VAL A 138 -4.57 -7.39 -11.20
CA VAL A 138 -5.64 -6.56 -10.63
C VAL A 138 -6.56 -6.02 -11.73
N ARG A 139 -6.02 -5.60 -12.87
CA ARG A 139 -6.82 -5.15 -14.01
C ARG A 139 -7.68 -6.27 -14.59
N GLU A 140 -7.11 -7.47 -14.76
CA GLU A 140 -7.81 -8.62 -15.32
C GLU A 140 -8.97 -9.05 -14.42
N GLU A 141 -8.72 -9.23 -13.12
CA GLU A 141 -9.75 -9.65 -12.14
C GLU A 141 -10.89 -8.64 -11.99
N LEU A 142 -10.61 -7.35 -12.18
CA LEU A 142 -11.59 -6.26 -12.00
C LEU A 142 -12.13 -5.70 -13.33
N GLY A 143 -11.66 -6.19 -14.48
CA GLY A 143 -12.07 -5.70 -15.80
C GLY A 143 -11.66 -4.24 -16.09
N VAL A 144 -10.57 -3.77 -15.50
CA VAL A 144 -10.08 -2.39 -15.67
C VAL A 144 -9.18 -2.28 -16.89
N ILE A 145 -9.46 -1.30 -17.75
CA ILE A 145 -8.70 -1.03 -18.98
C ILE A 145 -8.13 0.39 -18.99
N ASP A 146 -6.97 0.59 -19.63
CA ASP A 146 -6.34 1.91 -19.85
C ASP A 146 -6.15 2.76 -18.57
N ARG A 147 -5.71 2.10 -17.50
CA ARG A 147 -5.40 2.72 -16.20
C ARG A 147 -4.16 2.11 -15.59
N LYS A 148 -3.42 2.94 -14.84
CA LYS A 148 -2.28 2.50 -14.05
C LYS A 148 -2.65 2.38 -12.59
N LEU A 149 -2.26 1.29 -11.94
CA LEU A 149 -2.48 1.06 -10.51
C LEU A 149 -1.39 1.73 -9.70
N LEU A 150 -1.76 2.66 -8.81
CA LEU A 150 -0.79 3.35 -7.95
C LEU A 150 -0.54 2.57 -6.65
N MET A 151 -1.62 2.16 -5.98
CA MET A 151 -1.58 1.39 -4.73
C MET A 151 -2.93 0.72 -4.49
N GLY A 152 -2.96 -0.24 -3.57
CA GLY A 152 -4.20 -0.68 -2.94
C GLY A 152 -4.28 -0.22 -1.48
N ILE A 153 -5.49 -0.24 -0.90
CA ILE A 153 -5.74 0.05 0.51
C ILE A 153 -6.62 -1.08 1.04
N SER A 154 -6.04 -1.97 1.84
CA SER A 154 -6.81 -2.99 2.57
C SER A 154 -7.52 -2.34 3.75
N PHE A 155 -8.79 -2.66 3.98
CA PHE A 155 -9.56 -2.03 5.06
C PHE A 155 -10.63 -2.93 5.66
N GLY A 156 -10.94 -2.68 6.93
CA GLY A 156 -11.84 -3.48 7.76
C GLY A 156 -11.74 -3.06 9.22
N TYR A 157 -12.08 -3.96 10.13
CA TYR A 157 -11.87 -3.73 11.56
C TYR A 157 -10.55 -4.38 12.00
N ALA A 158 -9.76 -3.66 12.80
CA ALA A 158 -8.48 -4.16 13.28
C ALA A 158 -8.67 -5.32 14.26
N ASP A 159 -7.77 -6.30 14.18
CA ASP A 159 -7.52 -7.23 15.27
C ASP A 159 -6.60 -6.53 16.29
N GLU A 160 -7.17 -6.05 17.39
CA GLU A 160 -6.42 -5.30 18.41
C GLU A 160 -5.42 -6.16 19.18
N ASP A 161 -5.56 -7.49 19.15
CA ASP A 161 -4.68 -8.43 19.84
C ASP A 161 -3.46 -8.83 18.99
N ALA A 162 -3.49 -8.55 17.67
CA ALA A 162 -2.38 -8.86 16.78
C ALA A 162 -1.14 -7.99 17.11
N PRO A 163 0.03 -8.58 17.46
CA PRO A 163 1.23 -7.83 17.84
C PRO A 163 1.68 -6.78 16.82
N VAL A 164 1.49 -7.05 15.51
CA VAL A 164 1.83 -6.12 14.43
C VAL A 164 1.06 -4.79 14.52
N ASN A 165 -0.16 -4.79 15.08
CA ASN A 165 -0.97 -3.58 15.27
C ASN A 165 -0.55 -2.75 16.49
N THR A 166 0.34 -3.29 17.33
CA THR A 166 0.95 -2.57 18.46
C THR A 166 2.14 -1.72 18.03
N VAL A 167 2.67 -1.92 16.82
CA VAL A 167 3.80 -1.13 16.28
C VAL A 167 3.45 0.35 16.33
N ARG A 168 4.39 1.16 16.84
CA ARG A 168 4.31 2.62 16.85
C ARG A 168 5.44 3.19 16.02
N THR A 169 5.11 3.65 14.82
CA THR A 169 6.09 4.24 13.91
C THR A 169 6.37 5.69 14.31
N PRO A 170 7.61 6.07 14.66
CA PRO A 170 7.94 7.45 14.97
C PRO A 170 7.76 8.35 13.74
N ARG A 171 7.78 9.67 13.97
CA ARG A 171 7.85 10.69 12.91
C ARG A 171 9.07 11.55 13.13
N ALA A 172 9.62 12.08 12.05
CA ALA A 172 10.74 13.00 12.11
C ALA A 172 10.37 14.26 12.88
N GLU A 173 11.33 14.80 13.63
CA GLU A 173 11.12 16.03 14.39
C GLU A 173 10.79 17.23 13.49
N LEU A 174 10.13 18.25 14.05
CA LEU A 174 9.76 19.47 13.31
C LEU A 174 10.99 20.11 12.66
N ALA A 175 12.11 20.14 13.39
CA ALA A 175 13.38 20.70 12.91
C ALA A 175 13.98 19.92 11.73
N GLU A 176 13.58 18.67 11.48
CA GLU A 176 14.04 17.90 10.31
C GLU A 176 13.23 18.20 9.05
N THR A 177 11.98 18.64 9.19
CA THR A 177 11.01 18.69 8.08
C THR A 177 10.48 20.08 7.77
N VAL A 178 10.62 21.05 8.68
CA VAL A 178 10.04 22.39 8.56
C VAL A 178 11.11 23.48 8.72
N ARG A 179 10.99 24.54 7.92
CA ARG A 179 11.79 25.78 8.04
C ARG A 179 10.85 26.99 8.03
N PHE A 180 11.01 27.86 9.01
CA PHE A 180 10.25 29.11 9.11
C PHE A 180 11.12 30.28 8.63
N HIS A 181 10.62 31.07 7.70
CA HIS A 181 11.28 32.27 7.16
C HIS A 181 10.38 33.48 7.43
N ARG A 182 10.96 34.62 7.79
CA ARG A 182 10.25 35.88 8.07
C ARG A 182 10.94 37.04 7.37
#